data_AF-A0A2T7U067-F1
#
_entry.id   AF-A0A2T7U067-F1
#
_cell.length_a   1.000
_cell.length_b   1.000
_cell.length_c   1.000
_cell.angle_alpha   90.00
_cell.angle_beta   90.00
_cell.angle_gamma   90.00
#
_symmetry.space_group_name_H-M   'P 1'
#
loop_
_entity.id
_entity.type
_entity.pdbx_description
1 polymer ?
#
loop_
_entity_poly.entity_id
_entity_poly.type
_entity_poly.pdbx_seq_one_letter_code
_entity_poly.pdbx_strand_id
1 'polypeptide(L)'
;MTKKTINSAEIEYVATLTNVYGGEYVSLTEQEVAEYKRDPDGFAAKHFGLTRDEYQEWIECGGEAKCGAKTKAGKLCGNTLKGGSQLSAEEWKARHRSEYCSTHGGE
;
A
#
# COMPACT_ATOMS: atom_id res chain seq x y z
N MET A 1 37.66 -27.64 32.02
CA MET A 1 36.62 -26.58 32.04
C MET A 1 36.13 -26.39 30.61
N THR A 2 35.00 -27.02 30.27
CA THR A 2 34.45 -27.03 28.92
C THR A 2 33.69 -25.73 28.70
N LYS A 3 34.16 -24.89 27.77
CA LYS A 3 33.46 -23.66 27.37
C LYS A 3 32.14 -24.06 26.71
N LYS A 4 31.00 -23.80 27.36
CA LYS A 4 29.69 -23.86 26.73
C LYS A 4 29.59 -22.69 25.76
N THR A 5 29.51 -23.00 24.47
CA THR A 5 29.15 -22.08 23.41
C THR A 5 27.81 -21.44 23.76
N ILE A 6 27.77 -20.11 23.81
CA ILE A 6 26.55 -19.36 24.10
C ILE A 6 25.65 -19.49 22.87
N ASN A 7 24.43 -19.93 23.14
CA ASN A 7 23.31 -20.08 22.21
C ASN A 7 23.22 -18.89 21.23
N SER A 8 23.39 -19.15 19.94
CA SER A 8 23.01 -18.20 18.89
C SER A 8 21.48 -18.15 18.86
N ALA A 9 20.87 -17.15 19.48
CA ALA A 9 19.45 -16.91 19.28
C ALA A 9 19.27 -16.38 17.85
N GLU A 10 18.55 -17.12 17.02
CA GLU A 10 18.16 -16.67 15.68
C GLU A 10 17.19 -15.49 15.87
N ILE A 11 17.64 -14.27 15.54
CA ILE A 11 16.83 -13.06 15.69
C ILE A 11 15.93 -12.96 14.46
N GLU A 12 14.61 -12.99 14.68
CA GLU A 12 13.63 -12.71 13.64
C GLU A 12 13.25 -11.22 13.68
N TYR A 13 13.30 -10.56 12.53
CA TYR A 13 12.81 -9.20 12.38
C TYR A 13 11.43 -9.22 11.74
N VAL A 14 10.46 -8.56 12.38
CA VAL A 14 9.08 -8.47 11.87
C VAL A 14 8.68 -7.00 11.79
N ALA A 15 8.11 -6.60 10.66
CA ALA A 15 7.47 -5.30 10.50
C ALA A 15 5.95 -5.45 10.32
N THR A 16 5.25 -4.38 10.67
CA THR A 16 3.82 -4.24 10.41
C THR A 16 3.65 -3.25 9.27
N LEU A 17 3.11 -3.70 8.14
CA LEU A 17 2.80 -2.85 7.01
C LEU A 17 1.32 -2.50 7.03
N THR A 18 0.98 -1.22 7.00
CA THR A 18 -0.42 -0.79 6.93
C THR A 18 -0.99 -1.12 5.55
N ASN A 19 -2.20 -1.67 5.53
CA ASN A 19 -3.02 -1.87 4.34
C ASN A 19 -4.45 -1.40 4.65
N VAL A 20 -5.32 -1.41 3.62
CA VAL A 20 -6.72 -0.94 3.75
C VAL A 20 -7.59 -1.82 4.64
N TYR A 21 -7.07 -2.95 5.12
CA TYR A 21 -7.74 -3.89 6.03
C TYR A 21 -7.20 -3.82 7.48
N GLY A 22 -6.27 -2.91 7.76
CA GLY A 22 -5.69 -2.69 9.09
C GLY A 22 -4.20 -3.05 9.21
N GLY A 23 -3.65 -3.79 8.25
CA GLY A 23 -2.23 -4.11 8.13
C GLY A 23 -1.91 -5.61 8.10
N GLU A 24 -0.67 -5.93 7.78
CA GLU A 24 -0.12 -7.28 7.77
C GLU A 24 1.29 -7.33 8.36
N TYR A 25 1.68 -8.51 8.84
CA TYR A 25 3.02 -8.77 9.35
C TYR A 25 3.90 -9.34 8.25
N VAL A 26 5.10 -8.82 8.12
CA VAL A 26 6.11 -9.30 7.18
C VAL A 26 7.42 -9.57 7.91
N SER A 27 8.01 -10.73 7.67
CA SER A 27 9.36 -11.03 8.14
C SER A 27 10.36 -10.27 7.26
N LEU A 28 11.36 -9.66 7.90
CA LEU A 28 12.38 -8.86 7.25
C LEU A 28 13.74 -9.54 7.35
N THR A 29 14.54 -9.42 6.29
CA THR A 29 15.99 -9.65 6.37
C THR A 29 16.69 -8.48 7.07
N GLU A 30 17.92 -8.69 7.54
CA GLU A 30 18.72 -7.62 8.18
C GLU A 30 18.90 -6.38 7.29
N GLN A 31 18.99 -6.58 5.96
CA GLN A 31 19.12 -5.49 4.99
C GLN A 31 17.80 -4.71 4.88
N GLU A 32 16.67 -5.43 4.83
CA GLU A 32 15.34 -4.83 4.76
C GLU A 32 14.97 -4.08 6.04
N VAL A 33 15.51 -4.47 7.20
CA VAL A 33 15.34 -3.70 8.44
C VAL A 33 15.87 -2.28 8.29
N ALA A 34 17.03 -2.11 7.64
CA ALA A 34 17.60 -0.78 7.40
C ALA A 34 16.78 0.01 6.38
N GLU A 35 16.26 -0.65 5.34
CA GLU A 35 15.36 -0.03 4.36
C GLU A 35 14.05 0.43 5.02
N TYR A 36 13.37 -0.46 5.73
CA TYR A 36 12.12 -0.19 6.44
C TYR A 36 12.27 0.93 7.48
N LYS A 37 13.35 0.92 8.27
CA LYS A 37 13.58 1.98 9.28
C LYS A 37 13.79 3.36 8.65
N ARG A 38 14.34 3.42 7.44
CA ARG A 38 14.63 4.68 6.74
C ARG A 38 13.39 5.23 6.03
N ASP A 39 12.60 4.37 5.40
CA ASP A 39 11.39 4.75 4.66
C ASP A 39 10.32 3.64 4.76
N PRO A 40 9.53 3.63 5.85
CA PRO A 40 8.48 2.61 6.05
C PRO A 40 7.45 2.61 4.94
N ASP A 41 7.01 3.80 4.48
CA ASP A 41 6.02 3.95 3.41
C ASP A 41 6.57 3.47 2.07
N GLY A 42 7.82 3.82 1.75
CA GLY A 42 8.48 3.33 0.53
C GLY A 42 8.69 1.82 0.55
N PHE A 43 9.03 1.26 1.70
CA PHE A 43 9.11 -0.19 1.88
C PHE A 43 7.75 -0.87 1.69
N ALA A 44 6.70 -0.35 2.34
CA ALA A 44 5.33 -0.85 2.19
C ALA A 44 4.84 -0.74 0.73
N ALA A 45 5.11 0.39 0.08
CA ALA A 45 4.78 0.60 -1.32
C ALA A 45 5.41 -0.46 -2.22
N LYS A 46 6.72 -0.73 -2.03
CA LYS A 46 7.43 -1.80 -2.75
C LYS A 46 6.81 -3.17 -2.49
N HIS A 47 6.46 -3.48 -1.25
CA HIS A 47 5.78 -4.73 -0.87
C HIS A 47 4.43 -4.90 -1.59
N PHE A 48 3.65 -3.83 -1.69
CA PHE A 48 2.33 -3.82 -2.35
C PHE A 48 2.37 -3.56 -3.87
N GLY A 49 3.54 -3.44 -4.49
CA GLY A 49 3.66 -3.17 -5.93
C GLY A 49 3.26 -1.75 -6.35
N LEU A 50 3.29 -0.81 -5.42
CA LEU A 50 2.97 0.61 -5.62
C LEU A 50 4.22 1.48 -5.61
N THR A 51 4.14 2.66 -6.21
CA THR A 51 5.04 3.76 -5.88
C THR A 51 4.68 4.32 -4.49
N ARG A 52 5.60 5.05 -3.87
CA ARG A 52 5.36 5.66 -2.55
C ARG A 52 4.12 6.55 -2.54
N ASP A 53 3.95 7.38 -3.56
CA ASP A 53 2.79 8.28 -3.68
C ASP A 53 1.49 7.50 -3.93
N GLU A 54 1.53 6.44 -4.75
CA GLU A 54 0.39 5.54 -4.96
C GLU A 54 -0.03 4.84 -3.65
N TYR A 55 0.95 4.38 -2.86
CA TYR A 55 0.68 3.75 -1.56
C TYR A 55 0.00 4.72 -0.59
N GLN A 56 0.52 5.95 -0.48
CA GLN A 56 -0.07 6.97 0.38
C GLN A 56 -1.51 7.26 -0.05
N GLU A 57 -1.76 7.45 -1.36
CA GLU A 57 -3.11 7.71 -1.86
C GLU A 57 -4.04 6.51 -1.64
N TRP A 58 -3.56 5.28 -1.82
CA TRP A 58 -4.34 4.06 -1.59
C TRP A 58 -4.80 3.94 -0.14
N ILE A 59 -3.91 4.24 0.82
CA ILE A 59 -4.23 4.27 2.25
C ILE A 59 -5.20 5.41 2.57
N GLU A 60 -4.95 6.62 2.08
CA GLU A 60 -5.81 7.79 2.31
C GLU A 60 -7.22 7.60 1.77
N CYS A 61 -7.36 6.94 0.62
CA CYS A 61 -8.64 6.62 0.02
C CYS A 61 -9.28 5.34 0.58
N GLY A 62 -8.66 4.66 1.54
CA GLY A 62 -9.18 3.40 2.10
C GLY A 62 -9.42 2.32 1.05
N GLY A 63 -8.60 2.28 -0.01
CA GLY A 63 -8.76 1.33 -1.12
C GLY A 63 -9.86 1.67 -2.10
N GLU A 64 -10.42 2.88 -2.07
CA GLU A 64 -11.40 3.33 -3.04
C GLU A 64 -10.73 3.77 -4.37
N ALA A 65 -11.03 3.07 -5.47
CA ALA A 65 -10.66 3.49 -6.82
C ALA A 65 -11.56 4.64 -7.27
N LYS A 66 -10.95 5.79 -7.60
CA LYS A 66 -11.63 7.03 -7.98
C LYS A 66 -11.74 7.19 -9.48
N CYS A 67 -12.69 8.02 -9.88
CA CYS A 67 -12.92 8.41 -11.27
C CYS A 67 -11.73 9.16 -11.90
N GLY A 68 -11.46 8.91 -13.18
CA GLY A 68 -10.40 9.59 -13.94
C GLY A 68 -10.74 11.00 -14.44
N ALA A 69 -12.00 11.45 -14.31
CA ALA A 69 -12.43 12.75 -14.79
C ALA A 69 -11.83 13.91 -13.99
N LYS A 70 -11.64 15.05 -14.65
CA LYS A 70 -11.27 16.32 -14.02
C LYS A 70 -12.45 17.30 -14.05
N THR A 71 -12.66 17.99 -12.94
CA THR A 71 -13.58 19.12 -12.84
C THR A 71 -13.12 20.28 -13.73
N LYS A 72 -14.01 21.25 -14.01
CA LYS A 72 -13.66 22.48 -14.74
C LYS A 72 -12.51 23.28 -14.10
N ALA A 73 -12.30 23.12 -12.78
CA ALA A 73 -11.20 23.73 -12.04
C ALA A 73 -9.90 22.90 -12.08
N GLY A 74 -9.84 21.83 -12.88
CA GLY A 74 -8.66 20.97 -13.02
C GLY A 74 -8.45 19.93 -11.91
N LYS A 75 -9.27 19.95 -10.85
CA LYS A 75 -9.23 18.96 -9.77
C LYS A 75 -9.79 17.61 -10.22
N LEU A 76 -9.24 16.50 -9.75
CA LEU A 76 -9.78 15.17 -9.99
C LEU A 76 -11.18 15.01 -9.38
N CYS A 77 -12.01 14.18 -10.01
CA CYS A 77 -13.30 13.78 -9.47
C CYS A 77 -13.10 12.92 -8.21
N GLY A 78 -13.85 13.24 -7.14
CA GLY A 78 -13.79 12.49 -5.88
C GLY A 78 -14.70 11.26 -5.81
N ASN A 79 -15.48 10.98 -6.86
CA ASN A 79 -16.41 9.84 -6.85
C ASN A 79 -15.65 8.53 -7.00
N THR A 80 -16.02 7.55 -6.17
CA THR A 80 -15.58 6.16 -6.27
C THR A 80 -16.24 5.48 -7.47
N LEU A 81 -15.49 4.64 -8.16
CA LEU A 81 -15.99 3.81 -9.26
C LEU A 81 -16.95 2.74 -8.75
N LYS A 82 -17.82 2.24 -9.62
CA LYS A 82 -18.74 1.16 -9.28
C LYS A 82 -17.96 -0.12 -8.98
N GLY A 83 -18.21 -0.71 -7.81
CA GLY A 83 -17.43 -1.85 -7.31
C GLY A 83 -15.97 -1.50 -7.03
N GLY A 84 -15.64 -0.22 -6.86
CA GLY A 84 -14.30 0.27 -6.63
C GLY A 84 -13.95 0.48 -5.15
N SER A 85 -14.63 -0.18 -4.20
CA SER A 85 -14.43 0.01 -2.76
C SER A 85 -13.65 -1.16 -2.15
N GLN A 86 -12.81 -0.86 -1.14
CA GLN A 86 -12.01 -1.85 -0.40
C GLN A 86 -11.14 -2.75 -1.29
N LEU A 87 -10.57 -2.19 -2.35
CA LEU A 87 -9.73 -2.93 -3.30
C LEU A 87 -8.35 -3.21 -2.72
N SER A 88 -7.79 -4.38 -3.06
CA SER A 88 -6.36 -4.65 -2.85
C SER A 88 -5.49 -3.62 -3.60
N ALA A 89 -4.22 -3.51 -3.24
CA ALA A 89 -3.31 -2.56 -3.90
C ALA A 89 -3.22 -2.76 -5.42
N GLU A 90 -3.17 -4.02 -5.87
CA GLU A 90 -3.12 -4.37 -7.29
C GLU A 90 -4.41 -3.98 -8.01
N GLU A 91 -5.56 -4.36 -7.47
CA GLU A 91 -6.87 -4.02 -8.05
C GLU A 91 -7.09 -2.51 -8.07
N TRP A 92 -6.72 -1.83 -6.97
CA TRP A 92 -6.80 -0.38 -6.88
C TRP A 92 -5.93 0.27 -7.95
N LYS A 93 -4.67 -0.14 -8.10
CA LYS A 93 -3.78 0.42 -9.12
C LYS A 93 -4.32 0.24 -10.54
N ALA A 94 -4.92 -0.92 -10.83
CA ALA A 94 -5.48 -1.21 -12.14
C ALA A 94 -6.75 -0.38 -12.45
N ARG A 95 -7.53 -0.04 -11.43
CA ARG A 95 -8.84 0.63 -11.59
C ARG A 95 -8.82 2.12 -11.31
N HIS A 96 -7.93 2.58 -10.44
CA HIS A 96 -7.90 3.95 -9.98
C HIS A 96 -7.63 4.88 -11.16
N ARG A 97 -8.59 5.77 -11.42
CA ARG A 97 -8.59 6.74 -12.52
C ARG A 97 -8.57 6.12 -13.93
N SER A 98 -8.85 4.82 -14.08
CA SER A 98 -8.83 4.15 -15.40
C SER A 98 -10.14 4.30 -16.18
N GLU A 99 -11.24 4.55 -15.46
CA GLU A 99 -12.60 4.71 -16.01
C GLU A 99 -13.32 5.91 -15.36
N TYR A 100 -14.57 6.13 -15.78
CA TYR A 100 -15.41 7.20 -15.29
C TYR A 100 -16.46 6.68 -14.31
N CYS A 101 -16.87 7.52 -13.35
CA CYS A 101 -18.04 7.22 -12.52
C CYS A 101 -19.34 7.42 -13.29
N SER A 102 -20.47 6.98 -12.74
CA SER A 102 -21.80 7.14 -13.34
C SER A 102 -22.16 8.60 -13.66
N THR A 103 -21.70 9.56 -12.87
CA THR A 103 -21.88 10.99 -13.14
C THR A 103 -21.11 11.47 -14.37
N HIS A 104 -20.01 10.81 -14.72
CA HIS A 104 -19.16 11.13 -15.86
C HIS A 104 -19.32 10.11 -17.02
N GLY A 105 -20.42 9.34 -17.02
CA GLY A 105 -20.78 8.44 -18.12
C GLY A 105 -20.17 7.04 -18.09
N GLY A 106 -19.63 6.60 -16.94
CA GLY A 106 -19.30 5.18 -16.73
C GLY A 106 -20.54 4.33 -16.37
N GLU A 107 -20.42 3.01 -16.58
CA GLU A 107 -21.51 2.02 -16.41
C GLU A 107 -21.55 1.34 -15.02
#